data_AF-A0A928A1T2-F1
#
_entry.id   AF-A0A928A1T2-F1
#
_cell.length_a   1.000
_cell.length_b   1.000
_cell.length_c   1.000
_cell.angle_alpha   90.00
_cell.angle_beta   90.00
_cell.angle_gamma   90.00
#
_symmetry.space_group_name_H-M   'P 1'
#
loop_
_entity.id
_entity.type
_entity.pdbx_description
1 polymer ?
#
loop_
_entity_poly.entity_id
_entity_poly.type
_entity_poly.pdbx_seq_one_letter_code
_entity_poly.pdbx_strand_id
1 'polypeptide(L)'
;MAVFQLQKNGTNYICPKCGRLLRFVDGTAVQIVKGRADMASILPKYECHSCGVYFQELLGSGFYDEHDLPKSEGGAKNKENWVATGNLKPMELKRDNNNQCICPRCGEMMDYVEGRAVTLVNGRPDMENVKDHFHCSNCGSYFRRIATTNYFQWSEK
;
A
#
# COMPACT_ATOMS: atom_id res chain seq x y z
N MET A 1 21.86 19.93 5.83
CA MET A 1 20.88 19.98 6.93
C MET A 1 20.36 21.40 6.98
N ALA A 2 19.15 21.62 6.46
CA ALA A 2 18.50 22.93 6.51
C ALA A 2 17.49 22.87 7.67
N VAL A 3 17.70 23.67 8.70
CA VAL A 3 16.77 23.79 9.82
C VAL A 3 15.73 24.85 9.50
N PHE A 4 14.46 24.53 9.74
CA PHE A 4 13.34 25.42 9.46
C PHE A 4 12.65 25.87 10.75
N GLN A 5 12.26 27.14 10.79
CA GLN A 5 11.28 27.66 11.75
C GLN A 5 9.92 27.64 11.08
N LEU A 6 9.01 26.79 11.56
CA LEU A 6 7.67 26.69 11.00
C LEU A 6 6.81 27.87 11.46
N GLN A 7 6.12 28.51 10.52
CA GLN A 7 5.17 29.58 10.85
C GLN A 7 3.88 28.98 11.41
N LYS A 8 3.43 29.53 12.55
CA LYS A 8 2.23 29.10 13.24
C LYS A 8 1.03 29.92 12.77
N ASN A 9 -0.03 29.24 12.33
CA ASN A 9 -1.32 29.84 11.99
C ASN A 9 -2.39 29.31 12.95
N GLY A 10 -2.42 29.88 14.16
CA GLY A 10 -3.27 29.40 15.25
C GLY A 10 -2.77 28.09 15.87
N THR A 11 -3.54 27.02 15.78
CA THR A 11 -3.19 25.68 16.28
C THR A 11 -2.37 24.84 15.31
N ASN A 12 -2.27 25.24 14.04
CA ASN A 12 -1.62 24.46 12.98
C ASN A 12 -0.39 25.18 12.41
N TYR A 13 0.58 24.41 11.92
CA TYR A 13 1.76 24.95 11.24
C TYR A 13 1.57 24.97 9.73
N ILE A 14 2.22 25.92 9.05
CA ILE A 14 2.19 26.05 7.59
C ILE A 14 3.49 25.49 7.01
N CYS A 15 3.38 24.72 5.92
CA CYS A 15 4.53 24.23 5.17
C CYS A 15 5.24 25.38 4.43
N PRO A 16 6.56 25.58 4.61
CA PRO A 16 7.30 26.66 3.96
C PRO A 16 7.44 26.49 2.43
N LYS A 17 7.26 25.27 1.90
CA LYS A 17 7.38 24.98 0.46
C LYS A 17 6.10 25.21 -0.33
N CYS A 18 4.94 24.92 0.25
CA CYS A 18 3.66 24.97 -0.47
C CYS A 18 2.60 25.89 0.16
N GLY A 19 2.86 26.46 1.34
CA GLY A 19 1.92 27.33 2.04
C GLY A 19 0.66 26.61 2.57
N ARG A 20 0.59 25.28 2.50
CA ARG A 20 -0.54 24.50 3.02
C ARG A 20 -0.36 24.14 4.49
N LEU A 21 -1.48 23.87 5.15
CA LEU A 21 -1.51 23.42 6.54
C LEU A 21 -0.85 22.05 6.66
N LEU A 22 0.06 21.91 7.63
CA LEU A 22 0.70 20.67 8.00
C LEU A 22 -0.24 19.84 8.87
N ARG A 23 -0.24 18.52 8.65
CA ARG A 23 -0.96 17.59 9.52
C ARG A 23 -0.05 17.24 10.69
N PHE A 24 -0.50 17.54 11.90
CA PHE A 24 0.17 17.05 13.10
C PHE A 24 -0.11 15.56 13.26
N VAL A 25 0.94 14.78 13.44
CA VAL A 25 0.86 13.36 13.79
C VAL A 25 1.56 13.21 15.13
N ASP A 26 0.76 12.89 16.16
CA ASP A 26 1.27 12.51 17.47
C ASP A 26 2.22 11.32 17.33
N GLY A 27 3.40 11.42 17.96
CA GLY A 27 4.37 10.33 17.98
C GLY A 27 3.73 9.06 18.52
N THR A 28 3.72 8.00 17.72
CA THR A 28 3.15 6.70 18.11
C THR A 28 4.11 5.91 18.99
N ALA A 29 3.57 5.04 19.86
CA ALA A 29 4.38 4.11 20.65
C ALA A 29 5.26 3.23 19.76
N VAL A 30 6.46 2.88 20.24
CA VAL A 30 7.48 2.09 19.53
C VAL A 30 6.86 0.85 18.87
N GLN A 31 6.80 0.82 17.55
CA GLN A 31 6.42 -0.38 16.81
C GLN A 31 7.68 -1.10 16.31
N ILE A 32 7.73 -2.41 16.53
CA ILE A 32 8.81 -3.27 16.04
C ILE A 32 8.46 -3.63 14.59
N VAL A 33 9.10 -2.97 13.62
CA VAL A 33 8.95 -3.31 12.21
C VAL A 33 10.15 -4.17 11.80
N LYS A 34 9.92 -5.43 11.43
CA LYS A 34 10.96 -6.39 10.99
C LYS A 34 12.14 -6.58 11.97
N GLY A 35 11.87 -6.63 13.27
CA GLY A 35 12.87 -6.94 14.29
C GLY A 35 13.84 -5.80 14.65
N ARG A 36 13.61 -4.59 14.13
CA ARG A 36 14.28 -3.36 14.59
C ARG A 36 13.24 -2.44 15.22
N ALA A 37 13.59 -1.82 16.35
CA ALA A 37 12.77 -0.81 16.97
C ALA A 37 12.80 0.46 16.10
N ASP A 38 11.65 0.84 15.54
CA ASP A 38 11.54 2.06 14.75
C ASP A 38 11.48 3.26 15.70
N MET A 39 12.65 3.86 15.95
CA MET A 39 12.77 5.01 16.85
C MET A 39 12.38 6.34 16.20
N ALA A 40 12.23 6.38 14.86
CA ALA A 40 11.84 7.57 14.13
C ALA A 40 10.35 7.91 14.30
N SER A 41 9.53 6.91 14.61
CA SER A 41 8.07 7.04 14.74
C SER A 41 7.58 7.51 16.12
N ILE A 42 8.51 7.71 17.08
CA ILE A 42 8.21 8.02 18.48
C ILE A 42 8.04 9.54 18.70
N LEU A 43 8.73 10.36 17.91
CA LEU A 43 8.71 11.81 18.06
C LEU A 43 7.55 12.42 17.26
N PRO A 44 6.88 13.46 17.79
CA PRO A 44 5.83 14.15 17.08
C PRO A 44 6.38 14.79 15.81
N LYS A 45 5.63 14.66 14.72
CA LYS A 45 6.03 15.15 13.39
C LYS A 45 4.89 15.86 12.68
N TYR A 46 5.27 16.80 11.83
CA TYR A 46 4.35 17.56 10.99
C TYR A 46 4.51 17.11 9.54
N GLU A 47 3.47 16.49 8.99
CA GLU A 47 3.51 15.90 7.66
C GLU A 47 2.85 16.81 6.61
N CYS A 48 3.52 17.00 5.48
CA CYS A 48 2.97 17.64 4.29
C CYS A 48 2.73 16.60 3.19
N HIS A 49 1.50 16.10 3.06
CA HIS A 49 1.16 15.16 1.99
C HIS A 49 1.25 15.77 0.58
N SER A 50 1.23 17.10 0.46
CA SER A 50 1.34 17.78 -0.85
C SER A 50 2.77 17.84 -1.37
N CYS A 51 3.75 17.96 -0.48
CA CYS A 51 5.16 18.02 -0.84
C CYS A 51 5.88 16.68 -0.65
N GLY A 52 5.28 15.74 0.09
CA GLY A 52 5.94 14.50 0.45
C GLY A 52 7.10 14.69 1.43
N VAL A 53 7.04 15.72 2.28
CA VAL A 53 8.05 15.97 3.33
C VAL A 53 7.39 15.96 4.71
N TYR A 54 8.15 15.58 5.73
CA TYR A 54 7.78 15.76 7.13
C TYR A 54 8.83 16.60 7.85
N PHE A 55 8.35 17.32 8.86
CA PHE A 55 9.16 18.18 9.72
C PHE A 55 9.17 17.59 11.12
N GLN A 56 10.36 17.32 11.66
CA GLN A 56 10.53 16.74 12.99
C GLN A 56 11.23 17.75 13.89
N GLU A 57 10.68 17.97 15.09
CA GLU A 57 11.24 18.92 16.03
C GLU A 57 12.52 18.38 16.69
N LEU A 58 13.55 19.21 16.73
CA LEU A 58 14.80 18.91 17.42
C LEU A 58 14.68 19.27 18.90
N LEU A 59 14.39 18.26 19.74
CA LEU A 59 14.55 18.34 21.20
C LEU A 59 13.81 19.51 21.89
N GLY A 60 12.65 19.93 21.37
CA GLY A 60 11.86 21.03 21.96
C GLY A 60 12.46 22.44 21.76
N SER A 61 13.40 22.58 20.83
CA SER A 61 14.06 23.85 20.53
C SER A 61 13.24 24.81 19.66
N GLY A 62 12.07 24.37 19.14
CA GLY A 62 11.29 25.12 18.16
C GLY A 62 11.89 25.13 16.74
N PHE A 63 12.96 24.35 16.51
CA PHE A 63 13.55 24.14 15.18
C PHE A 63 13.17 22.76 14.64
N TYR A 64 12.88 22.73 13.34
CA TYR A 64 12.43 21.52 12.66
C TYR A 64 13.43 21.10 11.59
N ASP A 65 13.79 19.81 11.58
CA ASP A 65 14.54 19.20 10.49
C ASP A 65 13.58 18.70 9.40
N GLU A 66 13.98 18.85 8.14
CA GLU A 66 13.21 18.41 6.99
C GLU A 66 13.66 17.03 6.56
N HIS A 67 12.71 16.12 6.42
CA HIS A 67 12.93 14.78 5.91
C HIS A 67 11.88 14.43 4.85
N ASP A 68 12.28 13.64 3.86
CA ASP A 68 11.34 13.11 2.89
C ASP A 68 10.44 12.08 3.59
N LEU A 69 9.12 12.21 3.39
CA LEU A 69 8.19 11.16 3.79
C LEU A 69 8.61 9.89 3.05
N PRO A 70 8.88 8.78 3.77
CA PRO A 70 9.12 7.52 3.09
C PRO A 70 7.87 7.23 2.27
N LYS A 71 8.00 7.35 0.95
CA LYS A 71 6.98 6.83 0.02
C LYS A 71 6.79 5.40 0.44
N SER A 72 5.57 5.04 0.83
CA SER A 72 5.22 3.68 1.14
C SER A 72 5.29 2.88 -0.17
N GLU A 73 6.50 2.51 -0.58
CA GLU A 73 6.76 1.60 -1.67
C GLU A 73 6.25 0.23 -1.21
N GLY A 74 5.02 -0.09 -1.61
CA GLY A 74 4.27 -1.24 -1.13
C GLY A 74 3.04 -0.83 -0.33
N GLY A 75 2.23 0.09 -0.87
CA GLY A 75 0.93 0.45 -0.32
C GLY A 75 -0.03 -0.73 -0.35
N ALA A 76 0.03 -1.56 0.70
CA ALA A 76 -1.13 -2.31 1.19
C ALA A 76 -2.18 -1.29 1.65
N LYS A 77 -2.83 -0.63 0.69
CA LYS A 77 -3.88 0.35 0.97
C LYS A 77 -5.01 -0.40 1.67
N ASN A 78 -5.30 0.01 2.90
CA ASN A 78 -6.50 -0.33 3.68
C ASN A 78 -6.77 -1.82 3.88
N LYS A 79 -5.98 -2.51 4.72
CA LYS A 79 -6.37 -3.83 5.25
C LYS A 79 -7.70 -3.81 6.03
N GLU A 80 -8.11 -2.65 6.56
CA GLU A 80 -9.37 -2.49 7.29
C GLU A 80 -10.62 -2.78 6.44
N ASN A 81 -10.54 -2.63 5.11
CA ASN A 81 -11.66 -2.88 4.21
C ASN A 81 -11.51 -4.20 3.43
N TRP A 82 -10.59 -5.08 3.83
CA TRP A 82 -10.42 -6.35 3.14
C TRP A 82 -11.52 -7.31 3.53
N VAL A 83 -12.25 -7.81 2.53
CA VAL A 83 -13.22 -8.87 2.76
C VAL A 83 -12.48 -10.14 3.19
N ALA A 84 -12.88 -10.69 4.33
CA ALA A 84 -12.31 -11.92 4.84
C ALA A 84 -12.53 -13.06 3.83
N THR A 85 -11.49 -13.86 3.64
CA THR A 85 -11.38 -14.73 2.48
C THR A 85 -12.41 -15.88 2.53
N GLY A 86 -12.79 -16.36 3.72
CA GLY A 86 -13.89 -17.31 3.90
C GLY A 86 -15.28 -16.81 3.49
N ASN A 87 -15.48 -15.50 3.32
CA ASN A 87 -16.76 -14.90 2.92
C ASN A 87 -16.87 -14.63 1.41
N LEU A 88 -15.78 -14.78 0.66
CA LEU A 88 -15.77 -14.57 -0.79
C LEU A 88 -16.35 -15.80 -1.49
N LYS A 89 -17.60 -15.67 -1.96
CA LYS A 89 -18.25 -16.67 -2.81
C LYS A 89 -17.64 -16.66 -4.21
N PRO A 90 -17.67 -17.80 -4.93
CA PRO A 90 -17.33 -17.82 -6.35
C PRO A 90 -18.13 -16.76 -7.10
N MET A 91 -17.44 -15.97 -7.92
CA MET A 91 -18.04 -14.84 -8.62
C MET A 91 -17.56 -14.75 -10.05
N GLU A 92 -18.36 -14.11 -10.89
CA GLU A 92 -17.99 -13.85 -12.27
C GLU A 92 -17.12 -12.60 -12.33
N LEU A 93 -15.85 -12.78 -12.70
CA LEU A 93 -14.91 -11.68 -12.92
C LEU A 93 -14.79 -11.45 -14.42
N LYS A 94 -15.01 -10.20 -14.84
CA LYS A 94 -14.87 -9.77 -16.24
C LYS A 94 -13.66 -8.88 -16.38
N ARG A 95 -12.86 -9.12 -17.41
CA ARG A 95 -11.76 -8.26 -17.82
C ARG A 95 -12.30 -7.05 -18.58
N ASP A 96 -11.70 -5.89 -18.33
CA ASP A 96 -11.92 -4.67 -19.11
C ASP A 96 -10.98 -4.66 -20.35
N ASN A 97 -11.08 -3.62 -21.19
CA ASN A 97 -10.28 -3.44 -22.41
C ASN A 97 -8.75 -3.46 -22.16
N ASN A 98 -8.32 -3.17 -20.93
CA ASN A 98 -6.92 -3.19 -20.51
C ASN A 98 -6.47 -4.52 -19.87
N ASN A 99 -7.25 -5.60 -19.99
CA ASN A 99 -7.00 -6.87 -19.28
C ASN A 99 -6.94 -6.74 -17.75
N GLN A 100 -7.66 -5.77 -17.21
CA GLN A 100 -7.73 -5.51 -15.77
C GLN A 100 -9.12 -5.81 -15.22
N CYS A 101 -9.19 -6.08 -13.92
CA CYS A 101 -10.45 -6.27 -13.20
C CYS A 101 -10.34 -5.61 -11.81
N ILE A 102 -11.47 -5.31 -11.17
CA ILE A 102 -11.49 -4.78 -9.80
C ILE A 102 -11.47 -5.96 -8.82
N CYS A 103 -10.51 -5.98 -7.91
CA CYS A 103 -10.38 -7.02 -6.92
C CYS A 103 -11.56 -6.98 -5.94
N PRO A 104 -12.36 -8.05 -5.81
CA PRO A 104 -13.50 -8.09 -4.89
C PRO A 104 -13.08 -8.11 -3.41
N ARG A 105 -11.81 -8.42 -3.13
CA ARG A 105 -11.27 -8.46 -1.77
C ARG A 105 -10.83 -7.10 -1.26
N CYS A 106 -10.07 -6.35 -2.08
CA CYS A 106 -9.42 -5.09 -1.65
C CYS A 106 -9.89 -3.86 -2.42
N GLY A 107 -10.66 -4.02 -3.51
CA GLY A 107 -11.15 -2.93 -4.36
C GLY A 107 -10.11 -2.35 -5.32
N GLU A 108 -8.85 -2.80 -5.29
CA GLU A 108 -7.80 -2.33 -6.21
C GLU A 108 -7.88 -3.02 -7.57
N MET A 109 -7.27 -2.43 -8.60
CA MET A 109 -7.11 -3.07 -9.90
C MET A 109 -6.19 -4.29 -9.82
N MET A 110 -6.59 -5.38 -10.46
CA MET A 110 -5.83 -6.62 -10.59
C MET A 110 -5.65 -7.00 -12.06
N ASP A 111 -4.57 -7.72 -12.34
CA ASP A 111 -4.17 -8.10 -13.68
C ASP A 111 -4.71 -9.48 -14.05
N TYR A 112 -5.16 -9.63 -15.30
CA TYR A 112 -5.51 -10.92 -15.86
C TYR A 112 -4.29 -11.60 -16.48
N VAL A 113 -3.98 -12.79 -15.99
CA VAL A 113 -2.90 -13.63 -16.52
C VAL A 113 -3.55 -14.69 -17.42
N GLU A 114 -3.27 -14.60 -18.71
CA GLU A 114 -3.69 -15.61 -19.68
C GLU A 114 -2.92 -16.91 -19.49
N GLY A 115 -3.64 -18.04 -19.54
CA GLY A 115 -3.04 -19.37 -19.41
C GLY A 115 -2.08 -19.66 -20.55
N ARG A 116 -0.85 -20.07 -20.22
CA ARG A 116 0.19 -20.45 -21.19
C ARG A 116 0.50 -21.95 -21.12
N ALA A 117 1.15 -22.48 -22.15
CA ALA A 117 1.67 -23.85 -22.09
C ALA A 117 2.67 -23.98 -20.91
N VAL A 118 2.78 -25.19 -20.35
CA VAL A 118 3.70 -25.46 -19.23
C VAL A 118 5.13 -25.12 -19.66
N THR A 119 5.73 -24.15 -18.96
CA THR A 119 7.13 -23.76 -19.16
C THR A 119 7.98 -24.23 -18.01
N LEU A 120 9.25 -24.55 -18.26
CA LEU A 120 10.23 -24.80 -17.20
C LEU A 120 10.74 -23.47 -16.65
N VAL A 121 10.50 -23.22 -15.36
CA VAL A 121 11.04 -22.07 -14.63
C VAL A 121 11.96 -22.62 -13.54
N ASN A 122 13.25 -22.28 -13.59
CA ASN A 122 14.28 -22.78 -12.67
C ASN A 122 14.33 -24.32 -12.57
N GLY A 123 14.16 -25.01 -13.70
CA GLY A 123 14.20 -26.47 -13.77
C GLY A 123 12.96 -27.17 -13.19
N ARG A 124 11.92 -26.43 -12.77
CA ARG A 124 10.64 -26.99 -12.34
C ARG A 124 9.53 -26.62 -13.33
N PRO A 125 8.58 -27.52 -13.60
CA PRO A 125 7.40 -27.18 -14.40
C PRO A 125 6.56 -26.11 -13.69
N ASP A 126 6.34 -24.98 -14.36
CA ASP A 126 5.44 -23.93 -13.91
C ASP A 126 3.99 -24.35 -14.19
N MET A 127 3.32 -24.84 -13.15
CA MET A 127 1.90 -25.19 -13.18
C MET A 127 0.98 -24.01 -12.80
N GLU A 128 1.54 -22.92 -12.30
CA GLU A 128 0.77 -21.80 -11.73
C GLU A 128 0.14 -20.95 -12.83
N ASN A 129 0.87 -20.73 -13.93
CA ASN A 129 0.44 -19.90 -15.06
C ASN A 129 -0.19 -20.71 -16.22
N VAL A 130 -0.49 -22.00 -16.01
CA VAL A 130 -1.04 -22.86 -17.07
C VAL A 130 -2.50 -22.52 -17.37
N LYS A 131 -3.24 -22.14 -16.33
CA LYS A 131 -4.64 -21.76 -16.43
C LYS A 131 -4.77 -20.26 -16.28
N ASP A 132 -5.79 -19.72 -16.94
CA ASP A 132 -6.13 -18.31 -16.79
C ASP A 132 -6.57 -18.00 -15.36
N HIS A 133 -6.06 -16.89 -14.84
CA HIS A 133 -6.37 -16.44 -13.49
C HIS A 133 -6.18 -14.93 -13.36
N PHE A 134 -6.84 -14.34 -12.37
CA PHE A 134 -6.55 -12.97 -11.97
C PHE A 134 -5.59 -12.98 -10.79
N HIS A 135 -4.63 -12.07 -10.82
CA HIS A 135 -3.65 -11.88 -9.76
C HIS A 135 -3.69 -10.43 -9.26
N CYS A 136 -3.94 -10.26 -7.97
CA CYS A 136 -3.97 -8.94 -7.35
C CYS A 136 -2.65 -8.65 -6.62
N SER A 137 -1.85 -7.73 -7.15
CA SER A 137 -0.57 -7.32 -6.54
C SER A 137 -0.71 -6.65 -5.16
N ASN A 138 -1.87 -6.06 -4.86
CA ASN A 138 -2.12 -5.40 -3.58
C ASN A 138 -2.36 -6.39 -2.42
N CYS A 139 -3.27 -7.36 -2.60
CA CYS A 139 -3.66 -8.31 -1.54
C CYS A 139 -3.06 -9.72 -1.70
N GLY A 140 -2.34 -9.99 -2.80
CA GLY A 140 -1.75 -11.30 -3.10
C GLY A 140 -2.77 -12.39 -3.41
N SER A 141 -4.04 -12.04 -3.62
CA SER A 141 -5.09 -13.01 -3.92
C SER A 141 -5.06 -13.45 -5.38
N TYR A 142 -5.20 -14.76 -5.58
CA TYR A 142 -5.33 -15.39 -6.89
C TYR A 142 -6.77 -15.82 -7.10
N PHE A 143 -7.37 -15.46 -8.24
CA PHE A 143 -8.70 -15.91 -8.64
C PHE A 143 -8.59 -16.84 -9.83
N ARG A 144 -8.82 -18.14 -9.63
CA ARG A 144 -8.71 -19.17 -10.65
C ARG A 144 -10.09 -19.56 -11.16
N ARG A 145 -10.20 -19.78 -12.47
CA ARG A 145 -11.45 -20.25 -13.08
C ARG A 145 -11.84 -21.64 -12.58
N ILE A 146 -13.10 -21.82 -12.22
CA ILE A 146 -13.64 -23.12 -11.85
C ILE A 146 -13.99 -23.89 -13.12
N ALA A 147 -13.14 -24.83 -13.50
CA ALA A 147 -13.32 -25.72 -14.64
C ALA A 147 -13.69 -24.96 -15.95
N THR A 148 -14.84 -25.27 -16.54
CA THR A 148 -15.36 -24.67 -17.79
C THR A 148 -16.34 -23.52 -17.55
N THR A 149 -16.50 -23.07 -16.31
CA THR A 149 -17.44 -21.99 -15.97
C THR A 149 -16.81 -20.60 -16.14
N ASN A 150 -17.63 -19.55 -16.04
CA ASN A 150 -17.18 -18.16 -15.94
C ASN A 150 -16.98 -17.71 -14.47
N TYR A 151 -17.10 -18.63 -13.53
CA TYR A 151 -16.91 -18.34 -12.11
C TYR A 151 -15.45 -18.54 -11.72
N PHE A 152 -14.98 -17.63 -10.87
CA PHE A 152 -13.64 -17.67 -10.33
C PHE A 152 -13.70 -17.94 -8.83
N GLN A 153 -12.83 -18.85 -8.39
CA GLN A 153 -12.59 -19.15 -6.98
C GLN A 153 -11.28 -18.51 -6.55
N TRP A 154 -11.31 -17.86 -5.39
CA TRP A 154 -10.11 -17.25 -4.83
C TRP A 154 -9.23 -18.28 -4.12
N SER A 155 -7.94 -17.97 -4.01
CA SER A 155 -6.97 -18.68 -3.17
C SER A 155 -5.88 -17.70 -2.70
N GLU A 156 -5.33 -17.96 -1.52
CA GLU A 156 -4.14 -17.27 -0.99
C GLU A 156 -2.89 -18.10 -1.34
N LYS A 157 -1.75 -17.42 -1.44
CA LYS A 157 -0.43 -18.04 -1.66
C LYS A 157 0.30 -18.21 -0.34
#